data_AF-A0A6B2USU3-F1
#
_entry.id   AF-A0A6B2USU3-F1
#
_cell.length_a   1.000
_cell.length_b   1.000
_cell.length_c   1.000
_cell.angle_alpha   90.00
_cell.angle_beta   90.00
_cell.angle_gamma   90.00
#
_symmetry.space_group_name_H-M   'P 1'
#
loop_
_entity.id
_entity.type
_entity.pdbx_description
1 polymer ?
#
loop_
_entity_poly.entity_id
_entity_poly.type
_entity_poly.pdbx_seq_one_letter_code
_entity_poly.pdbx_strand_id
1 'polypeptide(L)'
;MALERRSDALALHHAGRHVACLYHLGFTAECLAKALCVAYGKKVPKGRDGHNIPVIVASAGFRLTGLSDETLAFLADRDVSLRYQATLAQDIHIETQIKAAAEFVKWCTRYLRPQSERRAARAQRKDGA
;
A
#
# COMPACT_ATOMS: atom_id res chain seq x y z
N MET A 1 -8.23 -9.31 0.63
CA MET A 1 -8.13 -7.83 0.58
C MET A 1 -6.80 -7.33 1.13
N ALA A 2 -6.38 -6.09 0.82
CA ALA A 2 -5.09 -5.53 1.26
C ALA A 2 -4.89 -5.54 2.80
N LEU A 3 -5.97 -5.41 3.58
CA LEU A 3 -5.93 -5.49 5.04
C LEU A 3 -5.62 -6.90 5.56
N GLU A 4 -6.16 -7.94 4.92
CA GLU A 4 -5.84 -9.35 5.25
C GLU A 4 -4.35 -9.61 5.01
N ARG A 5 -3.78 -9.07 3.92
CA ARG A 5 -2.35 -9.22 3.61
C ARG A 5 -1.42 -8.51 4.57
N ARG A 6 -1.89 -7.46 5.26
CA ARG A 6 -1.16 -6.84 6.38
C ARG A 6 -1.14 -7.76 7.60
N SER A 7 -2.25 -8.43 7.88
CA SER A 7 -2.32 -9.44 8.96
C SER A 7 -1.35 -10.59 8.68
N ASP A 8 -1.31 -11.06 7.42
CA ASP A 8 -0.35 -12.09 6.99
C ASP A 8 1.10 -11.62 7.16
N ALA A 9 1.41 -10.36 6.84
CA ALA A 9 2.75 -9.81 7.01
C ALA A 9 3.21 -9.83 8.48
N LEU A 10 2.33 -9.49 9.43
CA LEU A 10 2.64 -9.54 10.86
C LEU A 10 2.86 -10.98 11.34
N ALA A 11 2.03 -11.93 10.88
CA ALA A 11 2.22 -13.35 11.19
C ALA A 11 3.57 -13.87 10.66
N LEU A 12 3.97 -13.46 9.45
CA LEU A 12 5.27 -13.79 8.88
C LEU A 12 6.43 -13.21 9.69
N HIS A 13 6.31 -11.98 10.18
CA HIS A 13 7.30 -11.37 11.05
C HIS A 13 7.44 -12.14 12.37
N HIS A 14 6.33 -12.46 13.05
CA HIS A 14 6.36 -13.25 14.29
C HIS A 14 6.94 -14.67 14.09
N ALA A 15 6.84 -15.22 12.88
CA ALA A 15 7.46 -16.48 12.50
C ALA A 15 8.94 -16.35 12.03
N GLY A 16 9.57 -15.17 12.16
CA GLY A 16 10.95 -14.91 11.74
C GLY A 16 11.15 -14.80 10.21
N ARG A 17 10.07 -14.78 9.42
CA ARG A 17 10.10 -14.74 7.94
C ARG A 17 10.10 -13.29 7.43
N HIS A 18 11.15 -12.55 7.76
CA HIS A 18 11.19 -11.09 7.54
C HIS A 18 11.19 -10.67 6.06
N VAL A 19 11.84 -11.42 5.16
CA VAL A 19 11.79 -11.12 3.72
C VAL A 19 10.36 -11.24 3.18
N ALA A 20 9.66 -12.32 3.55
CA ALA A 20 8.27 -12.53 3.16
C ALA A 20 7.37 -11.44 3.75
N CYS A 21 7.58 -11.07 5.03
CA CYS A 21 6.89 -9.95 5.66
C CYS A 21 7.06 -8.67 4.82
N LEU A 22 8.29 -8.25 4.53
CA LEU A 22 8.58 -7.03 3.78
C LEU A 22 7.97 -7.06 2.37
N TYR A 23 8.06 -8.19 1.68
CA TYR A 23 7.44 -8.38 0.38
C TYR A 23 5.91 -8.12 0.45
N HIS A 24 5.23 -8.71 1.44
CA HIS A 24 3.79 -8.56 1.65
C HIS A 24 3.39 -7.12 2.03
N LEU A 25 4.19 -6.43 2.84
CA LEU A 25 3.96 -5.02 3.20
C LEU A 25 4.00 -4.13 1.96
N GLY A 26 5.05 -4.22 1.15
CA GLY A 26 5.14 -3.41 -0.06
C GLY A 26 4.08 -3.76 -1.10
N PHE A 27 3.67 -5.04 -1.19
CA PHE A 27 2.56 -5.45 -2.06
C PHE A 27 1.23 -4.83 -1.61
N THR A 28 1.00 -4.79 -0.29
CA THR A 28 -0.16 -4.14 0.32
C THR A 28 -0.18 -2.64 0.01
N ALA A 29 0.95 -1.96 0.14
CA ALA A 29 1.09 -0.54 -0.19
C ALA A 29 0.80 -0.26 -1.68
N GLU A 30 1.35 -1.07 -2.60
CA GLU A 30 1.08 -0.96 -4.04
C GLU A 30 -0.44 -1.10 -4.33
N CYS A 31 -1.08 -2.11 -3.74
CA CYS A 31 -2.52 -2.33 -3.91
C CYS A 31 -3.36 -1.14 -3.43
N LEU A 32 -3.02 -0.53 -2.29
CA LEU A 32 -3.73 0.63 -1.77
C LEU A 32 -3.52 1.87 -2.64
N ALA A 33 -2.31 2.09 -3.15
CA ALA A 33 -2.03 3.18 -4.08
C ALA A 33 -2.86 3.02 -5.38
N LYS A 34 -2.93 1.81 -5.93
CA LYS A 34 -3.78 1.52 -7.09
C LYS A 34 -5.27 1.70 -6.79
N ALA A 35 -5.71 1.31 -5.59
CA ALA A 35 -7.08 1.52 -5.15
C ALA A 35 -7.43 3.02 -5.08
N LEU A 36 -6.48 3.91 -4.71
CA LEU A 36 -6.69 5.35 -4.77
C LEU A 36 -6.97 5.82 -6.20
N CYS A 37 -6.22 5.34 -7.20
CA CYS A 37 -6.51 5.67 -8.60
C CYS A 37 -7.95 5.28 -8.95
N VAL A 38 -8.33 4.03 -8.67
CA VAL A 38 -9.66 3.50 -9.00
C VAL A 38 -10.77 4.25 -8.25
N ALA A 39 -10.57 4.56 -6.97
CA ALA A 39 -11.55 5.28 -6.15
C ALA A 39 -11.84 6.67 -6.71
N TYR A 40 -10.81 7.36 -7.21
CA TYR A 40 -10.88 8.72 -7.74
C TYR A 40 -11.02 8.80 -9.27
N GLY A 41 -11.35 7.67 -9.93
CA GLY A 41 -11.61 7.63 -11.38
C GLY A 41 -10.37 7.92 -12.23
N LYS A 42 -9.17 7.67 -11.70
CA LYS A 42 -7.89 7.84 -12.38
C LYS A 42 -7.42 6.49 -12.93
N LYS A 43 -6.65 6.55 -14.03
CA LYS A 43 -6.01 5.35 -14.61
C LYS A 43 -4.85 4.93 -13.72
N VAL A 44 -4.74 3.63 -13.46
CA VAL A 44 -3.56 3.04 -12.82
C VAL A 44 -2.42 3.00 -13.84
N PRO A 45 -1.21 3.51 -13.51
CA PRO A 45 -0.04 3.38 -14.36
C PRO A 45 0.27 1.91 -14.71
N LYS A 46 0.85 1.67 -15.89
CA LYS A 46 1.22 0.34 -16.39
C LYS A 46 2.73 0.20 -16.51
N GLY A 47 3.21 -1.03 -16.70
CA GLY A 47 4.65 -1.31 -16.84
C GLY A 47 5.39 -1.00 -15.54
N ARG A 48 6.61 -0.46 -15.66
CA ARG A 48 7.48 -0.16 -14.52
C ARG A 48 6.82 0.80 -13.52
N ASP A 49 6.13 1.83 -14.02
CA ASP A 49 5.45 2.82 -13.19
C ASP A 49 4.27 2.23 -12.41
N GLY A 50 3.71 1.12 -12.89
CA GLY A 50 2.67 0.37 -12.19
C GLY A 50 3.14 -0.33 -10.91
N HIS A 51 4.44 -0.25 -10.59
CA HIS A 51 5.03 -0.76 -9.35
C HIS A 51 5.70 0.33 -8.51
N ASN A 52 5.83 1.55 -9.04
CA ASN A 52 6.40 2.69 -8.33
C ASN A 52 5.30 3.40 -7.52
N ILE A 53 5.28 3.18 -6.20
CA ILE A 53 4.19 3.66 -5.34
C ILE A 53 4.06 5.19 -5.38
N PRO A 54 5.13 5.99 -5.24
CA PRO A 54 5.05 7.45 -5.41
C PRO A 54 4.40 7.89 -6.74
N VAL A 55 4.77 7.26 -7.86
CA VAL A 55 4.20 7.57 -9.18
C VAL A 55 2.71 7.22 -9.26
N ILE A 56 2.30 6.07 -8.69
CA ILE A 56 0.90 5.67 -8.64
C ILE A 56 0.08 6.67 -7.82
N VAL A 57 0.58 7.09 -6.65
CA VAL A 57 -0.09 8.06 -5.78
C VAL A 57 -0.21 9.43 -6.46
N ALA A 58 0.85 9.89 -7.14
CA ALA A 58 0.81 11.11 -7.94
C ALA A 58 -0.24 11.02 -9.07
N SER A 59 -0.31 9.87 -9.75
CA SER A 59 -1.31 9.61 -10.81
C SER A 59 -2.75 9.58 -10.28
N ALA A 60 -2.94 9.21 -9.01
CA ALA A 60 -4.22 9.32 -8.33
C ALA A 60 -4.60 10.79 -7.98
N GLY A 61 -3.69 11.75 -8.17
CA GLY A 61 -3.88 13.17 -7.88
C GLY A 61 -3.48 13.59 -6.47
N PHE A 62 -2.68 12.78 -5.77
CA PHE A 62 -2.24 13.05 -4.40
C PHE A 62 -0.77 13.40 -4.33
N ARG A 63 -0.39 14.07 -3.25
CA ARG A 63 1.01 14.24 -2.83
C ARG A 63 1.21 13.49 -1.51
N LEU A 64 2.37 12.86 -1.33
CA LEU A 64 2.73 12.10 -0.12
C LEU A 64 3.07 13.01 1.07
N THR A 65 2.31 14.07 1.28
CA THR A 65 2.52 15.04 2.36
C THR A 65 2.00 14.49 3.69
N GLY A 66 2.71 14.80 4.79
CA GLY A 66 2.31 14.39 6.14
C GLY A 66 2.64 12.94 6.48
N LEU A 67 3.51 12.30 5.70
CA LEU A 67 4.14 11.02 6.00
C LEU A 67 5.55 11.28 6.54
N SER A 68 6.03 10.40 7.42
CA SER A 68 7.42 10.38 7.88
C SER A 68 8.42 10.10 6.76
N ASP A 69 9.67 10.52 6.94
CA ASP A 69 10.76 10.26 6.00
C ASP A 69 11.02 8.77 5.83
N GLU A 70 10.90 7.98 6.91
CA GLU A 70 11.02 6.52 6.85
C GLU A 70 9.90 5.90 5.99
N THR A 71 8.69 6.47 6.03
CA THR A 71 7.61 6.03 5.15
C THR A 71 7.89 6.40 3.71
N LEU A 72 8.39 7.60 3.44
CA LEU A 72 8.75 8.01 2.08
C LEU A 72 9.84 7.10 1.50
N ALA A 73 10.87 6.77 2.29
CA ALA A 73 11.92 5.83 1.90
C ALA A 73 11.36 4.42 1.62
N PHE A 74 10.55 3.87 2.52
CA PHE A 74 9.89 2.56 2.32
C PHE A 74 9.09 2.49 1.02
N LEU A 75 8.36 3.56 0.66
CA LEU A 75 7.56 3.60 -0.56
C LEU A 75 8.42 3.74 -1.83
N ALA A 76 9.54 4.44 -1.74
CA ALA A 76 10.49 4.64 -2.83
C ALA A 76 11.27 3.35 -3.14
N ASP A 77 11.68 2.62 -2.09
CA ASP A 77 12.52 1.43 -2.19
C ASP A 77 11.73 0.15 -2.47
N ARG A 78 10.48 0.28 -2.94
CA ARG A 78 9.66 -0.88 -3.28
C ARG A 78 10.34 -1.71 -4.37
N ASP A 79 10.79 -2.89 -3.98
CA ASP A 79 11.35 -3.88 -4.89
C ASP A 79 10.52 -5.17 -4.92
N VAL A 80 10.11 -5.56 -6.13
CA VAL A 80 9.40 -6.82 -6.37
C VAL A 80 10.35 -8.02 -6.39
N SER A 81 11.66 -7.79 -6.51
CA SER A 81 12.71 -8.82 -6.51
C SER A 81 12.91 -9.48 -5.14
N LEU A 82 12.42 -8.86 -4.06
CA LEU A 82 12.45 -9.41 -2.69
C LEU A 82 11.88 -10.84 -2.61
N ARG A 83 10.98 -11.22 -3.51
CA ARG A 83 10.44 -12.59 -3.60
C ARG A 83 11.48 -13.67 -3.92
N TYR A 84 12.65 -13.27 -4.40
CA TYR A 84 13.76 -14.15 -4.77
C TYR A 84 14.92 -14.11 -3.77
N GLN A 85 14.83 -13.26 -2.75
CA GLN A 85 15.88 -13.13 -1.75
C GLN A 85 15.65 -14.11 -0.59
N ALA A 86 16.72 -14.76 -0.14
CA ALA A 86 16.66 -15.71 0.99
C ALA A 86 16.77 -14.99 2.35
N THR A 87 17.47 -13.86 2.39
CA THR A 87 17.76 -13.11 3.61
C THR A 87 17.51 -11.64 3.39
N LEU A 88 17.11 -10.96 4.46
CA LEU A 88 16.97 -9.51 4.46
C LEU A 88 18.37 -8.89 4.48
N ALA A 89 18.57 -7.77 3.76
CA ALA A 89 19.82 -7.02 3.84
C ALA A 89 20.05 -6.52 5.27
N GLN A 90 21.32 -6.49 5.71
CA GLN A 90 21.69 -6.23 7.11
C GLN A 90 21.31 -4.83 7.60
N ASP A 91 21.20 -3.88 6.68
CA ASP A 91 20.82 -2.49 6.92
C ASP A 91 19.30 -2.28 7.03
N ILE A 92 18.49 -3.29 6.71
CA ILE A 92 17.02 -3.18 6.80
C ILE A 92 16.54 -3.60 8.19
N HIS A 93 16.05 -2.62 8.95
CA HIS A 93 15.34 -2.86 10.20
C HIS A 93 13.85 -3.13 9.94
N ILE A 94 13.43 -4.40 10.04
CA ILE A 94 12.07 -4.83 9.70
C ILE A 94 10.97 -4.09 10.49
N GLU A 95 11.21 -3.74 11.75
CA GLU A 95 10.24 -3.01 12.58
C GLU A 95 9.95 -1.60 12.05
N THR A 96 11.00 -0.91 11.57
CA THR A 96 10.86 0.38 10.91
C THR A 96 10.01 0.26 9.65
N GLN A 97 10.21 -0.82 8.87
CA GLN A 97 9.43 -1.08 7.66
C GLN A 97 7.96 -1.40 7.98
N ILE A 98 7.68 -2.17 9.04
CA ILE A 98 6.32 -2.45 9.51
C ILE A 98 5.61 -1.15 9.91
N LYS A 99 6.30 -0.29 10.68
CA LYS A 99 5.76 1.00 11.11
C LYS A 99 5.46 1.92 9.93
N ALA A 100 6.41 2.05 9.01
CA ALA A 100 6.26 2.83 7.78
C ALA A 100 5.06 2.35 6.93
N ALA A 101 4.95 1.03 6.72
CA ALA A 101 3.83 0.45 5.99
C ALA A 101 2.49 0.71 6.70
N ALA A 102 2.44 0.60 8.03
CA ALA A 102 1.23 0.86 8.80
C ALA A 102 0.79 2.34 8.72
N GLU A 103 1.75 3.27 8.76
CA GLU A 103 1.51 4.70 8.56
C GLU A 103 0.89 4.97 7.18
N PHE A 104 1.49 4.40 6.12
CA PHE A 104 0.96 4.55 4.77
C PHE A 104 -0.44 3.94 4.60
N VAL A 105 -0.70 2.76 5.19
CA VAL A 105 -2.04 2.15 5.18
C VAL A 105 -3.07 3.08 5.82
N LYS A 106 -2.73 3.68 6.97
CA LYS A 106 -3.61 4.64 7.66
C LYS A 106 -3.86 5.87 6.78
N TRP A 107 -2.81 6.37 6.12
CA TRP A 107 -2.89 7.48 5.18
C TRP A 107 -3.83 7.17 4.00
N CYS A 108 -3.68 6.03 3.32
CA CYS A 108 -4.58 5.64 2.22
C CYS A 108 -6.03 5.49 2.69
N THR A 109 -6.23 4.88 3.86
CA THR A 109 -7.57 4.60 4.41
C THR A 109 -8.36 5.88 4.65
N ARG A 110 -7.70 6.98 5.05
CA ARG A 110 -8.33 8.30 5.22
C ARG A 110 -9.05 8.79 3.95
N TYR A 111 -8.50 8.47 2.78
CA TYR A 111 -9.06 8.90 1.49
C TYR A 111 -9.98 7.86 0.86
N LEU A 112 -9.74 6.57 1.09
CA LEU A 112 -10.57 5.49 0.53
C LEU A 112 -11.92 5.33 1.23
N ARG A 113 -11.98 5.48 2.56
CA ARG A 113 -13.21 5.25 3.33
C ARG A 113 -14.38 6.18 2.94
N PRO A 114 -14.21 7.50 2.79
CA PRO A 114 -15.30 8.37 2.35
C PRO A 114 -15.81 8.02 0.95
N GLN A 115 -14.94 7.51 0.07
CA GLN A 115 -15.31 7.13 -1.30
C GLN A 115 -16.12 5.82 -1.32
N SER A 116 -15.77 4.84 -0.50
CA SER A 116 -16.54 3.59 -0.40
C SER A 116 -17.94 3.85 0.13
N GLU A 117 -18.08 4.71 1.15
CA GLU A 117 -19.38 5.10 1.72
C GLU A 117 -20.24 5.84 0.68
N ARG A 118 -19.67 6.81 -0.05
CA ARG A 118 -20.37 7.52 -1.13
C ARG A 118 -20.83 6.60 -2.25
N ARG A 119 -19.99 5.62 -2.65
CA ARG A 119 -20.35 4.63 -3.67
C ARG A 119 -21.48 3.72 -3.20
N ALA A 120 -21.42 3.23 -1.96
CA ALA A 120 -22.48 2.42 -1.38
C ALA A 120 -23.83 3.17 -1.32
N ALA A 121 -23.83 4.43 -0.86
CA ALA A 121 -25.02 5.27 -0.83
C ALA A 121 -25.61 5.51 -2.24
N ARG A 122 -24.76 5.65 -3.27
CA ARG A 122 -25.23 5.82 -4.66
C ARG A 122 -25.82 4.53 -5.24
N ALA A 123 -25.28 3.36 -4.89
CA ALA A 123 -25.81 2.07 -5.31
C ALA A 123 -27.20 1.81 -4.71
N GLN A 124 -27.36 2.04 -3.39
CA GLN A 124 -28.65 1.90 -2.70
C GLN A 124 -29.76 2.79 -3.29
N ARG A 125 -29.41 3.98 -3.80
CA ARG A 125 -30.37 4.87 -4.48
C ARG A 125 -30.78 4.41 -5.87
N LYS A 126 -29.97 3.55 -6.52
CA LYS A 126 -30.28 2.99 -7.85
C LYS A 126 -31.11 1.72 -7.76
N ASP A 127 -30.97 0.94 -6.69
CA ASP A 127 -31.70 -0.32 -6.51
C ASP A 127 -33.10 -0.11 -5.88
N GLY A 128 -33.37 1.09 -5.36
CA GLY A 128 -34.67 1.49 -4.82
C GLY A 128 -35.51 2.38 -5.76
N ALA A 129 -35.10 2.52 -7.02
CA ALA A 129 -35.80 3.26 -8.08
C ALA A 129 -36.15 2.31 -9.22
#